data_AF-F0T7J8-F1
#
_entry.id   AF-F0T7J8-F1
#
_cell.length_a   1.000
_cell.length_b   1.000
_cell.length_c   1.000
_cell.angle_alpha   90.00
_cell.angle_beta   90.00
_cell.angle_gamma   90.00
#
_symmetry.space_group_name_H-M   'P 1'
#
loop_
_entity.id
_entity.type
_entity.pdbx_description
1 polymer ?
#
loop_
_entity_poly.entity_id
_entity_poly.type
_entity_poly.pdbx_seq_one_letter_code
_entity_poly.pdbx_strand_id
1 'polypeptide(L)'
;MDNKKRNELKIKCESMKDDPSLMKECTVFLKTMEDKKVGMKDDSGQNYTNMVENISAEDVPKVLEMALKIARSDEIDDPELKNAAERLIRTLEPL
;
A
#
# COMPACT_ATOMS: atom_id res chain seq x y z
N MET A 1 11.55 1.90 11.38
CA MET A 1 10.73 0.69 11.65
C MET A 1 11.60 -0.52 11.46
N ASP A 2 11.62 -1.38 12.48
CA ASP A 2 12.45 -2.57 12.55
C ASP A 2 12.03 -3.62 11.51
N ASN A 3 12.99 -4.43 11.05
CA ASN A 3 12.74 -5.47 10.06
C ASN A 3 11.71 -6.50 10.57
N LYS A 4 11.70 -6.74 11.89
CA LYS A 4 10.71 -7.57 12.59
C LYS A 4 9.28 -7.09 12.37
N LYS A 5 9.03 -5.79 12.57
CA LYS A 5 7.70 -5.18 12.41
C LYS A 5 7.22 -5.22 10.96
N ARG A 6 8.12 -5.10 9.98
CA ARG A 6 7.77 -5.32 8.56
C ARG A 6 7.30 -6.75 8.30
N ASN A 7 8.00 -7.72 8.88
CA ASN A 7 7.68 -9.12 8.68
C ASN A 7 6.34 -9.50 9.32
N GLU A 8 6.07 -8.97 10.52
CA GLU A 8 4.77 -9.13 11.20
C GLU A 8 3.62 -8.54 10.38
N LEU A 9 3.79 -7.35 9.82
CA LEU A 9 2.80 -6.73 8.94
C LEU A 9 2.58 -7.56 7.67
N LYS A 10 3.63 -8.12 7.05
CA LYS A 10 3.50 -8.98 5.87
C LYS A 10 2.72 -10.27 6.18
N ILE A 11 3.05 -10.95 7.27
CA ILE A 11 2.34 -12.18 7.69
C ILE A 11 0.86 -11.88 7.97
N LYS A 12 0.57 -10.75 8.63
CA LYS A 12 -0.80 -10.35 8.93
C LYS A 12 -1.56 -9.93 7.67
N CYS A 13 -0.88 -9.28 6.74
CA CYS A 13 -1.40 -8.95 5.42
C CYS A 13 -1.80 -10.21 4.64
N GLU A 14 -0.96 -11.26 4.64
CA GLU A 14 -1.29 -12.55 4.01
C GLU A 14 -2.49 -13.23 4.67
N SER A 15 -2.63 -13.09 5.99
CA SER A 15 -3.75 -13.66 6.75
C SER A 15 -5.06 -12.87 6.57
N MET A 16 -4.98 -11.58 6.25
CA MET A 16 -6.10 -10.66 6.10
C MET A 16 -6.35 -10.25 4.64
N LYS A 17 -5.69 -10.91 3.67
CA LYS A 17 -5.73 -10.51 2.26
C LYS A 17 -7.14 -10.49 1.65
N ASP A 18 -8.06 -11.26 2.22
CA ASP A 18 -9.47 -11.32 1.83
C ASP A 18 -10.37 -10.44 2.72
N ASP A 19 -9.80 -9.72 3.69
CA ASP A 19 -10.54 -8.82 4.58
C ASP A 19 -11.07 -7.61 3.80
N PRO A 20 -12.39 -7.34 3.81
CA PRO A 20 -12.98 -6.24 3.06
C PRO A 20 -12.44 -4.85 3.47
N SER A 21 -12.04 -4.67 4.73
CA SER A 21 -11.50 -3.40 5.22
C SER A 21 -10.09 -3.19 4.68
N LEU A 22 -9.26 -4.24 4.70
CA LEU A 22 -7.92 -4.19 4.12
C LEU A 22 -7.97 -3.94 2.61
N MET A 23 -8.80 -4.68 1.89
CA MET A 23 -9.01 -4.51 0.46
C MET A 23 -9.46 -3.09 0.11
N LYS A 24 -10.39 -2.52 0.88
CA LYS A 24 -10.84 -1.14 0.71
C LYS A 24 -9.69 -0.14 0.86
N GLU A 25 -8.86 -0.27 1.90
CA GLU A 25 -7.73 0.63 2.11
C GLU A 25 -6.66 0.45 1.01
N CYS A 26 -6.44 -0.77 0.52
CA CYS A 26 -5.59 -1.03 -0.64
C CYS A 26 -6.11 -0.30 -1.89
N THR A 27 -7.41 -0.37 -2.19
CA THR A 27 -8.03 0.35 -3.31
C THR A 27 -7.88 1.85 -3.16
N VAL A 28 -8.13 2.40 -1.97
CA VAL A 28 -7.98 3.84 -1.69
C VAL A 28 -6.54 4.30 -1.92
N PHE A 29 -5.57 3.52 -1.44
CA PHE A 29 -4.15 3.82 -1.64
C PHE A 29 -3.75 3.81 -3.13
N LEU A 30 -4.11 2.76 -3.86
CA LEU A 30 -3.81 2.65 -5.30
C LEU A 30 -4.47 3.77 -6.11
N LYS A 31 -5.73 4.12 -5.80
CA LYS A 31 -6.42 5.24 -6.45
C LYS A 31 -5.74 6.57 -6.16
N THR A 32 -5.27 6.77 -4.93
CA THR A 32 -4.51 7.98 -4.57
C THR A 32 -3.19 8.06 -5.34
N MET A 33 -2.49 6.94 -5.55
CA MET A 33 -1.29 6.90 -6.40
C MET A 33 -1.59 7.27 -7.85
N GLU A 34 -2.70 6.77 -8.39
CA GLU A 34 -3.16 7.05 -9.75
C GLU A 34 -3.53 8.53 -9.92
N ASP A 35 -4.38 9.06 -9.04
CA ASP A 35 -4.83 10.45 -9.09
C ASP A 35 -3.65 11.44 -9.02
N LYS A 36 -2.64 11.10 -8.19
CA LYS A 36 -1.42 11.90 -8.01
C LYS A 36 -0.35 11.63 -9.07
N LYS A 37 -0.57 10.67 -9.97
CA LYS A 37 0.39 10.22 -11.00
C LYS A 37 1.78 9.94 -10.42
N VAL A 38 1.84 9.38 -9.22
CA VAL A 38 3.11 9.09 -8.55
C VAL A 38 3.74 7.86 -9.19
N GLY A 39 4.71 8.10 -10.06
CA GLY A 39 5.59 7.06 -10.59
C GLY A 39 6.71 6.79 -9.58
N MET A 40 6.76 5.59 -9.03
CA MET A 40 7.95 5.13 -8.32
C MET A 40 9.07 4.91 -9.35
N LYS A 41 10.25 5.53 -9.16
CA LYS A 41 11.40 5.36 -10.06
C LYS A 41 11.80 3.89 -10.28
N ASP A 42 11.52 3.02 -9.31
CA ASP A 42 11.77 1.58 -9.39
C ASP A 42 10.71 0.78 -10.17
N ASP A 43 9.54 1.36 -10.45
CA ASP A 43 8.44 0.73 -11.21
C ASP A 43 8.29 1.43 -12.56
N SER A 44 9.30 1.26 -13.42
CA SER A 44 9.22 1.70 -14.82
C SER A 44 8.13 0.92 -15.57
N GLY A 45 6.90 1.43 -15.53
CA GLY A 45 5.82 1.04 -16.46
C GLY A 45 4.61 0.29 -15.86
N GLN A 46 4.45 0.22 -14.54
CA GLN A 46 3.23 -0.37 -13.98
C GLN A 46 2.08 0.65 -14.00
N ASN A 47 1.10 0.39 -14.86
CA ASN A 47 -0.15 1.15 -14.91
C ASN A 47 -1.01 0.71 -13.71
N TYR A 48 -0.83 1.36 -12.56
CA TYR A 48 -1.53 1.04 -11.30
C TYR A 48 -3.06 1.05 -11.45
N THR A 49 -3.58 1.73 -12.47
CA THR A 49 -4.98 1.71 -12.92
C THR A 49 -5.54 0.29 -13.07
N ASN A 50 -4.80 -0.64 -13.67
CA ASN A 50 -5.27 -2.02 -13.83
C ASN A 50 -5.39 -2.76 -12.50
N MET A 51 -4.53 -2.43 -11.53
CA MET A 51 -4.61 -3.00 -10.18
C MET A 51 -5.76 -2.37 -9.38
N VAL A 52 -6.08 -1.09 -9.56
CA VAL A 52 -7.25 -0.46 -8.89
C VAL A 52 -8.54 -1.18 -9.27
N GLU A 53 -8.72 -1.46 -10.56
CA GLU A 53 -9.96 -2.05 -11.09
C GLU A 53 -10.08 -3.55 -10.83
N ASN A 54 -8.97 -4.26 -10.67
CA ASN A 54 -8.93 -5.73 -10.55
C ASN A 54 -8.14 -6.23 -9.35
N ILE A 55 -8.01 -5.42 -8.28
CA ILE A 55 -7.22 -5.81 -7.11
C ILE A 55 -7.70 -7.16 -6.58
N SER A 56 -6.76 -8.11 -6.52
CA SER A 56 -6.97 -9.42 -5.94
C SER A 56 -6.29 -9.51 -4.59
N ALA A 57 -6.67 -10.51 -3.80
CA ALA A 57 -6.00 -10.82 -2.54
C ALA A 57 -4.48 -11.09 -2.70
N GLU A 58 -4.05 -11.54 -3.89
CA GLU A 58 -2.64 -11.80 -4.20
C GLU A 58 -1.84 -10.50 -4.39
N ASP A 59 -2.51 -9.40 -4.74
CA ASP A 59 -1.89 -8.08 -4.91
C ASP A 59 -1.68 -7.36 -3.58
N VAL A 60 -2.48 -7.66 -2.57
CA VAL A 60 -2.50 -6.98 -1.26
C VAL A 60 -1.10 -6.91 -0.60
N PRO A 61 -0.29 -7.99 -0.54
CA PRO A 61 1.08 -7.90 0.00
C PRO A 61 1.99 -6.94 -0.77
N LYS A 62 1.83 -6.85 -2.09
CA LYS A 62 2.59 -5.93 -2.94
C LYS A 62 2.15 -4.48 -2.70
N VAL A 63 0.86 -4.25 -2.57
CA VAL A 63 0.28 -2.93 -2.23
C VAL A 63 0.80 -2.45 -0.87
N LEU A 64 0.86 -3.34 0.13
CA LEU A 64 1.44 -3.01 1.42
C LEU A 64 2.93 -2.64 1.31
N GLU A 65 3.70 -3.37 0.50
CA GLU A 65 5.12 -3.05 0.31
C GLU A 65 5.31 -1.66 -0.32
N MET A 66 4.46 -1.30 -1.29
CA MET A 66 4.44 0.05 -1.87
C MET A 66 4.11 1.10 -0.81
N ALA A 67 3.03 0.92 -0.03
CA ALA A 67 2.68 1.84 1.04
C ALA A 67 3.81 2.02 2.07
N LEU A 68 4.49 0.94 2.46
CA LEU A 68 5.66 1.00 3.35
C LEU A 68 6.82 1.82 2.78
N LYS A 69 7.04 1.76 1.46
CA LYS A 69 8.06 2.57 0.78
C LYS A 69 7.64 4.05 0.76
N ILE A 70 6.39 4.35 0.40
CA ILE A 70 5.92 5.75 0.31
C ILE A 70 5.87 6.43 1.67
N ALA A 71 5.35 5.76 2.69
CA ALA A 71 5.29 6.30 4.05
C ALA A 71 6.66 6.67 4.63
N ARG A 72 7.76 6.16 4.04
CA ARG A 72 9.14 6.42 4.48
C ARG A 72 10.00 7.12 3.44
N SER A 73 9.43 7.44 2.29
CA SER A 73 10.19 8.07 1.24
C SER A 73 10.40 9.54 1.60
N ASP A 74 11.66 9.96 1.58
CA ASP A 74 12.03 11.38 1.65
C ASP A 74 11.89 12.07 0.26
N GLU A 75 11.72 11.29 -0.82
CA GLU A 75 11.54 11.80 -2.19
C GLU A 75 10.06 12.07 -2.52
N ILE A 76 9.13 11.33 -1.94
CA ILE A 76 7.69 11.55 -2.11
C ILE A 76 7.24 12.42 -0.95
N ASP A 77 6.77 13.64 -1.23
CA ASP A 77 6.25 14.54 -0.18
C ASP A 77 4.75 14.85 -0.31
N ASP A 78 4.03 14.07 -1.11
CA ASP A 78 2.58 14.24 -1.20
C ASP A 78 1.91 13.79 0.12
N PRO A 79 1.29 14.71 0.89
CA PRO A 79 0.76 14.40 2.20
C PRO A 79 -0.47 13.50 2.12
N GLU A 80 -1.28 13.58 1.06
CA GLU A 80 -2.46 12.71 0.90
C GLU A 80 -2.03 11.28 0.65
N LEU A 81 -1.00 11.08 -0.18
CA LEU A 81 -0.46 9.78 -0.46
C LEU A 81 0.27 9.16 0.75
N LYS A 82 1.04 9.95 1.50
CA LYS A 82 1.62 9.52 2.78
C LYS A 82 0.53 9.10 3.77
N ASN A 83 -0.53 9.89 3.89
CA ASN A 83 -1.66 9.57 4.76
C ASN A 83 -2.40 8.29 4.32
N ALA A 84 -2.60 8.10 3.02
CA ALA A 84 -3.21 6.86 2.50
C ALA A 84 -2.34 5.63 2.81
N ALA A 85 -1.02 5.76 2.63
CA ALA A 85 -0.07 4.71 2.97
C ALA A 85 -0.10 4.38 4.48
N GLU A 86 -0.11 5.40 5.34
CA GLU A 86 -0.20 5.20 6.79
C GLU A 86 -1.50 4.52 7.21
N ARG A 87 -2.64 4.90 6.62
CA ARG A 87 -3.93 4.26 6.90
C ARG A 87 -3.93 2.78 6.56
N LEU A 88 -3.38 2.42 5.40
CA LEU A 88 -3.23 1.01 5.01
C LEU A 88 -2.36 0.26 6.03
N ILE A 89 -1.23 0.83 6.42
CA ILE A 89 -0.32 0.22 7.41
C ILE A 89 -1.04 0.03 8.76
N ARG A 90 -1.76 1.06 9.24
CA ARG A 90 -2.47 1.03 10.52
C ARG A 90 -3.60 0.00 10.56
N THR A 91 -4.22 -0.31 9.43
CA THR A 91 -5.24 -1.37 9.33
C THR A 91 -4.65 -2.75 9.70
N LEU A 92 -3.35 -2.92 9.51
CA LEU A 92 -2.61 -4.12 9.88
C LEU A 92 -1.91 -3.99 11.23
N GLU A 93 -1.70 -2.79 11.78
CA GLU A 93 -1.18 -2.65 13.13
C GLU A 93 -2.25 -3.05 14.16
N PRO A 94 -1.90 -3.82 15.21
CA PRO A 94 -2.78 -3.95 16.36
C PRO A 94 -2.93 -2.57 17.04
N LEU A 95 -4.18 -2.18 17.33
CA LEU A 95 -4.53 -1.04 18.19
C LEU A 95 -3.90 -1.20 19.59
#